data_AF-A0A816ZM81-F1
#
_entry.id   AF-A0A816ZM81-F1
#
_cell.length_a   1.000
_cell.length_b   1.000
_cell.length_c   1.000
_cell.angle_alpha   90.00
_cell.angle_beta   90.00
_cell.angle_gamma   90.00
#
_symmetry.space_group_name_H-M   'P 1'
#
loop_
_entity.id
_entity.type
_entity.pdbx_description
1 polymer ?
#
loop_
_entity_poly.entity_id
_entity_poly.type
_entity_poly.pdbx_seq_one_letter_code
_entity_poly.pdbx_strand_id
1 'polypeptide(L)' 'GANQGTVIVGGNDEGAGANQFSSPVGLSFDRHGNLYVADWGNDRVQRFSIE' A
#
# COMPACT_ATOMS: atom_id res chain seq x y z
N GLY A 1 -23.27 -6.26 -5.61
CA GLY A 1 -21.89 -6.14 -5.11
C GLY A 1 -20.95 -6.00 -6.30
N ALA A 2 -19.70 -5.58 -6.09
CA ALA A 2 -18.70 -5.54 -7.16
C ALA A 2 -18.21 -6.96 -7.47
N ASN A 3 -18.01 -7.26 -8.76
CA ASN A 3 -17.64 -8.61 -9.24
C ASN A 3 -16.15 -8.69 -9.62
N GLN A 4 -15.44 -7.57 -9.57
CA GLN A 4 -14.03 -7.42 -9.91
C GLN A 4 -13.41 -6.35 -9.04
N GLY A 5 -12.13 -6.54 -8.69
CA GLY A 5 -11.32 -5.58 -7.95
C GLY A 5 -10.16 -5.08 -8.79
N THR A 6 -9.67 -3.89 -8.45
CA THR A 6 -8.47 -3.30 -9.04
C THR A 6 -7.37 -3.27 -7.99
N VAL A 7 -6.16 -3.66 -8.37
CA VAL A 7 -4.97 -3.47 -7.52
C VAL A 7 -4.56 -2.01 -7.60
N ILE A 8 -4.56 -1.32 -6.46
CA ILE A 8 -4.19 0.10 -6.37
C ILE A 8 -2.75 0.25 -5.85
N VAL A 9 -2.30 -0.70 -5.01
CA VAL A 9 -0.96 -0.75 -4.41
C VAL A 9 -0.50 -2.21 -4.26
N GLY A 10 0.81 -2.47 -4.39
CA GLY A 10 1.43 -3.76 -4.06
C GLY A 10 1.44 -4.83 -5.14
N GLY A 11 1.34 -4.44 -6.42
CA GLY A 11 1.33 -5.37 -7.56
C GLY A 11 2.69 -5.73 -8.15
N ASN A 12 3.81 -5.40 -7.48
CA ASN A 12 5.17 -5.44 -8.05
C ASN A 12 6.10 -6.47 -7.38
N ASP A 13 5.59 -7.64 -7.01
CA ASP A 13 6.31 -8.66 -6.22
C ASP A 13 6.81 -8.16 -4.85
N GLU A 14 7.30 -9.09 -4.02
CA GLU A 14 7.90 -8.77 -2.74
C GLU A 14 9.21 -7.97 -2.94
N GLY A 15 9.43 -6.93 -2.13
CA GLY A 15 10.67 -6.16 -2.20
C GLY A 15 10.65 -4.85 -1.42
N ALA A 16 11.75 -4.11 -1.56
CA ALA A 16 12.00 -2.82 -0.88
C ALA A 16 11.85 -1.61 -1.81
N GLY A 17 11.55 -1.82 -3.10
CA GLY A 17 11.31 -0.75 -4.07
C GLY A 17 10.02 0.03 -3.82
N ALA A 18 9.81 1.09 -4.59
CA ALA A 18 8.55 1.83 -4.56
C ALA A 18 7.39 0.90 -4.98
N ASN A 19 6.27 0.94 -4.25
CA ASN A 19 5.11 0.08 -4.49
C ASN A 19 5.40 -1.43 -4.37
N GLN A 20 6.47 -1.79 -3.67
CA GLN A 20 6.77 -3.15 -3.20
C GLN A 20 6.67 -3.19 -1.68
N PHE A 21 6.43 -4.39 -1.14
CA PHE A 21 6.31 -4.63 0.30
C PHE A 21 7.07 -5.88 0.69
N SER A 22 7.54 -5.96 1.94
CA SER A 22 8.16 -7.17 2.49
C SER A 22 7.30 -7.79 3.59
N SER A 23 6.72 -6.98 4.49
CA SER A 23 5.77 -7.47 5.51
C SER A 23 4.84 -6.34 5.95
N PRO A 24 3.82 -6.00 5.13
CA PRO A 24 2.88 -4.95 5.47
C PRO A 24 1.95 -5.40 6.60
N VAL A 25 1.85 -4.60 7.66
CA VAL A 25 1.13 -4.95 8.90
C VAL A 25 -0.11 -4.09 9.14
N GLY A 26 -0.26 -2.98 8.42
CA GLY A 26 -1.39 -2.07 8.61
C GLY A 26 -1.56 -1.08 7.48
N LEU A 27 -2.80 -0.64 7.30
CA LEU A 27 -3.18 0.37 6.32
C LEU A 27 -4.17 1.37 6.92
N SER A 28 -4.09 2.63 6.49
CA SER A 28 -5.00 3.70 6.91
C SER A 28 -5.15 4.75 5.82
N PHE A 29 -6.30 5.43 5.81
CA PHE A 29 -6.56 6.56 4.93
C PHE A 29 -6.55 7.87 5.72
N ASP A 30 -6.00 8.93 5.13
CA ASP A 30 -6.23 10.29 5.64
C ASP A 30 -7.51 10.91 5.06
N ARG A 31 -7.87 12.11 5.56
CA ARG A 31 -9.06 12.85 5.11
C ARG A 31 -9.03 13.27 3.63
N HIS A 32 -7.87 13.18 2.98
CA HIS A 32 -7.68 13.52 1.57
C HIS A 32 -7.68 12.27 0.68
N GLY A 33 -7.90 11.08 1.26
CA GLY A 33 -7.93 9.81 0.54
C GLY A 33 -6.55 9.22 0.27
N ASN A 34 -5.47 9.80 0.81
CA ASN A 34 -4.16 9.18 0.67
C ASN A 34 -4.11 7.90 1.51
N LEU A 35 -3.57 6.85 0.92
CA LEU A 35 -3.37 5.57 1.59
C LEU A 35 -1.97 5.51 2.19
N TYR A 36 -1.88 5.12 3.46
CA TYR A 36 -0.64 4.85 4.17
C TYR A 36 -0.56 3.36 4.46
N VAL A 37 0.59 2.76 4.19
CA VAL A 37 0.87 1.34 4.45
C VAL A 37 2.11 1.24 5.33
N ALA A 38 1.96 0.63 6.51
CA ALA A 38 3.07 0.31 7.40
C ALA A 38 3.69 -1.02 6.97
N ASP A 39 4.92 -0.96 6.47
CA ASP A 39 5.65 -2.07 5.87
C ASP A 39 6.80 -2.47 6.81
N TRP A 40 6.46 -3.34 7.77
CA TRP A 40 7.34 -3.71 8.88
C TRP A 40 8.64 -4.36 8.39
N GLY A 41 8.57 -5.20 7.35
CA GLY A 41 9.74 -5.89 6.80
C GLY A 41 10.75 -4.94 6.14
N ASN A 42 10.35 -3.71 5.82
CA ASN A 42 11.20 -2.67 5.24
C ASN A 42 11.41 -1.48 6.18
N ASP A 43 11.03 -1.59 7.46
CA ASP A 43 11.15 -0.55 8.48
C ASP A 43 10.62 0.83 8.03
N ARG A 44 9.50 0.85 7.29
CA ARG A 44 8.97 2.09 6.69
C ARG A 44 7.45 2.20 6.69
N VAL A 45 6.98 3.41 6.44
CA VAL A 45 5.59 3.69 6.04
C VAL A 45 5.60 4.30 4.64
N GLN A 46 4.85 3.73 3.71
CA GLN A 46 4.67 4.26 2.36
C GLN A 46 3.34 5.00 2.25
N ARG A 47 3.32 6.16 1.58
CA ARG A 47 2.12 6.94 1.27
C ARG A 47 1.84 6.92 -0.23
N PHE A 48 0.60 6.71 -0.60
CA PHE A 48 0.11 6.75 -1.97
C PHE A 48 -1.01 7.78 -2.09
N SER A 49 -0.85 8.71 -3.02
CA SER A 49 -1.94 9.57 -3.44
C SER A 49 -2.85 8.76 -4.35
N ILE A 50 -4.13 8.66 -3.98
CA ILE A 50 -5.13 7.94 -4.75
C ILE A 50 -6.07 9.01 -5.29
N GLU A 51 -5.91 9.36 -6.56
CA GLU A 51 -6.81 10.24 -7.30
C GLU A 51 -8.09 9.52 -7.72
#